data_AF-A0A2H9N656-F1
#
_entry.id   AF-A0A2H9N656-F1
#
_cell.length_a   1.000
_cell.length_b   1.000
_cell.length_c   1.000
_cell.angle_alpha   90.00
_cell.angle_beta   90.00
_cell.angle_gamma   90.00
#
_symmetry.space_group_name_H-M   'P 1'
#
loop_
_entity.id
_entity.type
_entity.pdbx_description
1 polymer ?
#
loop_
_entity_poly.entity_id
_entity_poly.type
_entity_poly.pdbx_seq_one_letter_code
_entity_poly.pdbx_strand_id
1 'polypeptide(L)' 'MAESKYPQVDCEIRRWGTSPESLIQVLHGSQERIGYLPKEALQYIAENLNVPLSKVYGVVTFYNYSMA' A
#
# COMPACT_ATOMS: atom_id res chain seq x y z
N MET A 1 -15.85 -15.24 -7.57
CA MET A 1 -14.54 -14.79 -7.04
C MET A 1 -14.48 -13.30 -7.33
N ALA A 2 -14.51 -12.43 -6.33
CA ALA A 2 -14.40 -11.00 -6.58
C ALA A 2 -13.01 -10.74 -7.17
N GLU A 3 -12.95 -10.27 -8.41
CA GLU A 3 -11.72 -9.77 -9.00
C GLU A 3 -11.24 -8.61 -8.13
N SER A 4 -10.21 -8.83 -7.33
CA SER A 4 -9.61 -7.78 -6.53
C SER A 4 -8.96 -6.79 -7.49
N LYS A 5 -9.35 -5.51 -7.39
CA LYS A 5 -8.95 -4.44 -8.32
C LYS A 5 -7.42 -4.25 -8.38
N TYR A 6 -6.70 -4.74 -7.37
CA TYR A 6 -5.24 -4.72 -7.26
C TYR A 6 -4.69 -6.06 -6.75
N PRO A 7 -4.53 -7.08 -7.62
CA PRO A 7 -4.06 -8.40 -7.21
C PRO A 7 -2.63 -8.39 -6.64
N GLN A 8 -1.79 -7.44 -7.09
CA GLN A 8 -0.43 -7.24 -6.59
C GLN A 8 -0.42 -6.64 -5.17
N VAL A 9 -1.40 -5.80 -4.85
CA VAL A 9 -1.51 -5.23 -3.50
C VAL A 9 -2.00 -6.31 -2.53
N ASP A 10 -2.97 -7.13 -2.96
CA ASP A 10 -3.47 -8.27 -2.18
C ASP A 10 -2.36 -9.26 -1.83
N CYS A 11 -1.45 -9.53 -2.78
CA CYS A 11 -0.35 -10.46 -2.53
C CYS A 11 0.63 -9.92 -1.48
N GLU A 12 0.93 -8.62 -1.49
CA GLU A 12 1.80 -8.00 -0.49
C GLU A 12 1.11 -7.89 0.88
N ILE A 13 -0.18 -7.56 0.93
CA ILE A 13 -0.96 -7.55 2.18
C ILE A 13 -0.97 -8.95 2.82
N ARG A 14 -1.17 -10.01 2.03
CA ARG A 14 -1.11 -11.39 2.53
C ARG A 14 0.29 -11.79 3.00
N ARG A 15 1.33 -11.26 2.35
CA ARG A 15 2.73 -11.55 2.68
C ARG A 15 3.17 -10.92 3.99
N TRP A 16 2.80 -9.67 4.21
CA TRP A 16 3.26 -8.87 5.36
C TRP A 16 2.22 -8.75 6.47
N GLY A 17 0.96 -9.10 6.21
CA GLY A 17 -0.15 -8.98 7.14
C GLY A 17 -0.90 -7.65 7.02
N THR A 18 -2.00 -7.55 7.77
CA THR A 18 -2.91 -6.40 7.81
C THR A 18 -2.61 -5.43 8.95
N SER A 19 -1.41 -5.52 9.55
CA SER A 19 -1.02 -4.65 10.65
C SER A 19 -0.57 -3.28 10.13
N PRO A 20 -0.73 -2.20 10.91
CA PRO A 20 -0.22 -0.87 10.56
C PRO A 20 1.29 -0.82 10.32
N GLU A 21 2.03 -1.74 10.95
CA GLU A 21 3.49 -1.91 10.81
C GLU A 21 3.88 -2.42 9.42
N SER A 22 2.98 -3.15 8.76
CA SER A 22 3.17 -3.72 7.43
C SER A 22 3.00 -2.68 6.32
N LEU A 23 2.49 -1.48 6.63
CA LEU A 23 2.16 -0.43 5.65
C LEU A 23 3.32 -0.08 4.72
N ILE A 24 4.52 0.10 5.27
CA ILE A 24 5.71 0.43 4.49
C ILE A 24 6.06 -0.71 3.53
N GLN A 25 6.07 -1.94 4.01
CA GLN A 25 6.43 -3.12 3.20
C GLN A 25 5.41 -3.37 2.10
N VAL A 26 4.12 -3.21 2.40
CA VAL A 26 3.04 -3.33 1.42
C VAL A 26 3.13 -2.24 0.36
N LEU A 27 3.35 -0.97 0.76
CA LEU A 27 3.50 0.14 -0.19
C LEU A 27 4.71 -0.07 -1.09
N HIS A 28 5.87 -0.40 -0.51
CA HIS A 28 7.10 -0.63 -1.26
C HIS A 28 6.96 -1.80 -2.23
N GLY A 29 6.53 -2.98 -1.75
CA GLY A 29 6.35 -4.17 -2.58
C GLY A 29 5.30 -3.96 -3.68
N SER A 30 4.24 -3.21 -3.40
CA SER A 30 3.25 -2.86 -4.42
C SER A 30 3.85 -1.91 -5.45
N GLN A 31 4.54 -0.85 -5.02
CA GLN A 31 5.16 0.13 -5.90
C GLN A 31 6.26 -0.49 -6.79
N GLU A 32 7.06 -1.44 -6.29
CA GLU A 32 8.04 -2.17 -7.10
C GLU A 32 7.39 -3.01 -8.20
N ARG A 33 6.18 -3.55 -7.97
CA ARG A 33 5.47 -4.39 -8.96
C ARG A 33 4.70 -3.59 -10.01
N ILE A 34 4.09 -2.47 -9.62
CA ILE A 34 3.21 -1.69 -10.51
C ILE A 34 3.75 -0.30 -10.86
N GLY A 35 4.89 0.11 -10.31
CA GLY A 35 5.59 1.37 -10.57
C GLY A 35 4.96 2.58 -9.87
N TYR A 36 3.66 2.80 -10.07
CA TYR A 36 2.93 3.93 -9.50
C TYR A 36 1.63 3.47 -8.84
N LEU A 37 1.39 3.93 -7.61
CA LEU A 37 0.17 3.66 -6.87
C LEU A 37 -0.82 4.81 -7.05
N PRO A 38 -1.92 4.63 -7.81
CA PRO A 38 -2.97 5.64 -7.91
C PRO A 38 -3.68 5.79 -6.57
N LYS A 39 -4.42 6.89 -6.42
CA LYS A 39 -5.18 7.19 -5.20
C LYS A 39 -6.09 6.05 -4.77
N GLU A 40 -6.77 5.38 -5.70
CA GLU A 40 -7.64 4.25 -5.35
C GLU A 40 -6.86 3.04 -4.79
N ALA A 41 -5.60 2.83 -5.22
CA ALA A 41 -4.75 1.79 -4.66
C ALA A 41 -4.31 2.14 -3.23
N LEU A 42 -3.94 3.40 -2.99
CA LEU A 42 -3.59 3.88 -1.65
C LEU A 42 -4.77 3.78 -0.68
N GLN A 43 -5.98 4.09 -1.16
CA GLN A 43 -7.21 3.93 -0.39
C GLN A 43 -7.49 2.45 -0.09
N TYR A 44 -7.34 1.58 -1.09
CA TYR A 44 -7.47 0.13 -0.90
C TYR A 44 -6.50 -0.41 0.17
N ILE A 45 -5.24 0.03 0.15
CA ILE A 45 -4.24 -0.32 1.17
C ILE A 45 -4.68 0.18 2.55
N ALA A 46 -5.14 1.43 2.65
CA ALA A 46 -5.59 2.02 3.91
C ALA A 46 -6.72 1.20 4.56
N GLU A 47 -7.72 0.83 3.76
CA GLU A 47 -8.86 0.03 4.21
C GLU A 47 -8.45 -1.38 4.66
N ASN A 48 -7.56 -2.04 3.92
CA ASN A 48 -7.12 -3.40 4.24
C ASN A 48 -6.18 -3.48 5.46
N LEU A 49 -5.35 -2.46 5.68
CA LEU A 49 -4.46 -2.39 6.85
C LEU A 49 -5.12 -1.72 8.07
N ASN A 50 -6.38 -1.31 7.94
CA ASN A 50 -7.12 -0.61 8.99
C ASN A 50 -6.35 0.61 9.52
N VAL A 51 -5.79 1.40 8.60
CA VAL A 51 -5.06 2.63 8.89
C VAL A 51 -5.75 3.82 8.23
N PRO A 52 -5.70 5.02 8.82
CA PRO A 52 -6.27 6.20 8.19
C PRO A 52 -5.51 6.54 6.90
N LEU A 53 -6.24 6.92 5.85
CA LEU A 53 -5.67 7.30 4.55
C LEU A 53 -4.64 8.43 4.68
N SER A 54 -4.81 9.35 5.63
CA SER A 54 -3.82 10.40 5.93
C SER A 54 -2.46 9.84 6.34
N LYS A 55 -2.41 8.71 7.05
CA LYS A 55 -1.17 8.02 7.41
C LYS A 55 -0.51 7.40 6.18
N VAL A 56 -1.29 6.80 5.29
CA VAL A 56 -0.79 6.27 4.02
C VAL A 56 -0.17 7.38 3.17
N TYR A 57 -0.86 8.51 3.00
CA TYR A 57 -0.31 9.67 2.31
C TYR A 57 0.95 10.22 2.99
N GLY A 58 0.98 10.28 4.33
CA GLY A 58 2.16 10.69 5.06
C GLY A 58 3.37 9.80 4.76
N VAL A 59 3.17 8.47 4.75
CA VAL A 59 4.23 7.50 4.43
C VAL A 59 4.66 7.64 2.98
N VAL A 60 3.74 7.72 2.01
CA VAL A 60 4.07 7.88 0.59
C VAL A 60 4.84 9.19 0.35
N THR A 61 4.40 10.31 0.91
CA THR A 61 5.10 11.60 0.77
C THR A 61 6.50 11.56 1.40
N PHE A 62 6.64 10.96 2.59
CA PHE A 62 7.94 10.83 3.26
C PHE A 62 8.89 9.88 2.51
N TYR A 63 8.38 8.75 2.02
CA TYR A 63 9.18 7.79 1.25
C TYR A 63 9.62 8.32 -0.12
N ASN A 64 8.78 9.10 -0.81
CA ASN A 64 9.17 9.75 -2.06
C ASN A 64 10.30 10.78 -1.84
N TYR A 65 10.38 11.40 -0.66
CA TYR A 65 11.45 12.34 -0.32
C TYR A 65 12.73 11.64 0.15
N SER A 66 12.62 10.48 0.80
CA SER A 66 13.76 9.76 1.39
C SER A 66 14.50 8.82 0.44
N MET A 67 14.00 8.64 -0.79
CA MET A 67 14.56 7.73 -1.80
C MET A 67 14.89 8.47 -3.11
N ALA A 68 15.22 9.76 -3.02
CA ALA A 68 15.79 10.60 -4.08
C ALA A 68 17.23 11.01 -3.74
#